data_AF-A0A126QX60-F1
#
_entry.id   AF-A0A126QX60-F1
#
_cell.length_a   1.000
_cell.length_b   1.000
_cell.length_c   1.000
_cell.angle_alpha   90.00
_cell.angle_beta   90.00
_cell.angle_gamma   90.00
#
_symmetry.space_group_name_H-M   'P 1'
#
loop_
_entity.id
_entity.type
_entity.pdbx_description
1 polymer ?
#
loop_
_entity_poly.entity_id
_entity_poly.type
_entity_poly.pdbx_seq_one_letter_code
_entity_poly.pdbx_strand_id
1 'polypeptide(L)'
;MTDERNGTTESINGFSELDAGIKAVTAMLNRYNRARLIISSDDVPDGFEDIIVGRFAELVNHLPEIWISSAGNTVIVDAEGYEIPYSWKGWFYTRRCHFDDASNEEVWTDSITCGMRHH
;
A
#
# COMPACT_ATOMS: atom_id res chain seq x y z
N MET A 1 -8.93 0.79 22.79
CA MET A 1 -9.52 1.46 21.62
C MET A 1 -8.66 1.11 20.42
N THR A 2 -8.99 0.04 19.72
CA THR A 2 -8.36 -0.33 18.45
C THR A 2 -9.06 0.46 17.36
N ASP A 3 -8.37 1.45 16.82
CA ASP A 3 -8.84 2.28 15.70
C ASP A 3 -8.82 1.42 14.44
N GLU A 4 -9.90 0.64 14.23
CA GLU A 4 -10.20 -0.10 13.00
C GLU A 4 -10.52 0.91 11.88
N ARG A 5 -9.50 1.60 11.36
CA ARG A 5 -9.65 2.37 10.12
C ARG A 5 -9.72 1.39 8.96
N ASN A 6 -10.92 0.89 8.69
CA ASN A 6 -11.27 0.08 7.53
C ASN A 6 -10.76 0.75 6.24
N GLY A 7 -9.74 0.16 5.62
CA GLY A 7 -9.25 0.53 4.28
C GLY A 7 -7.80 0.99 4.18
N THR A 8 -7.08 1.18 5.31
CA THR A 8 -5.65 1.56 5.30
C THR A 8 -4.73 0.55 6.00
N THR A 9 -5.22 -0.65 6.30
CA THR A 9 -4.44 -1.69 7.00
C THR A 9 -4.48 -2.98 6.21
N GLU A 10 -3.32 -3.57 5.97
CA GLU A 10 -3.13 -4.92 5.43
C GLU A 10 -2.43 -5.79 6.48
N SER A 11 -2.79 -7.07 6.55
CA SER A 11 -2.16 -8.05 7.44
C SER A 11 -1.65 -9.24 6.64
N ILE A 12 -0.38 -9.61 6.85
CA ILE A 12 0.27 -10.75 6.20
C ILE A 12 0.88 -11.70 7.23
N ASN A 13 1.06 -12.97 6.85
CA ASN A 13 1.61 -14.02 7.71
C ASN A 13 3.05 -14.33 7.27
N GLY A 14 4.00 -13.60 7.84
CA GLY A 14 5.43 -13.80 7.63
C GLY A 14 6.03 -13.03 6.45
N PHE A 15 7.37 -13.00 6.42
CA PHE A 15 8.15 -12.21 5.46
C PHE A 15 8.10 -12.75 4.03
N SER A 16 7.69 -14.01 3.82
CA SER A 16 7.46 -14.56 2.47
C SER A 16 6.33 -13.85 1.72
N GLU A 17 5.40 -13.21 2.44
CA GLU A 17 4.27 -12.49 1.86
C GLU A 17 4.54 -10.98 1.72
N LEU A 18 5.76 -10.52 2.05
CA LEU A 18 6.11 -9.11 2.10
C LEU A 18 5.83 -8.38 0.79
N ASP A 19 6.11 -8.99 -0.36
CA ASP A 19 5.80 -8.39 -1.66
C ASP A 19 4.31 -8.12 -1.85
N ALA A 20 3.45 -9.05 -1.45
CA ALA A 20 2.00 -8.87 -1.55
C ALA A 20 1.53 -7.75 -0.61
N GLY A 21 2.09 -7.70 0.60
CA GLY A 21 1.85 -6.63 1.57
C GLY A 21 2.26 -5.25 1.04
N ILE A 22 3.47 -5.11 0.47
CA ILE A 22 3.95 -3.84 -0.10
C ILE A 22 3.10 -3.41 -1.31
N LYS A 23 2.64 -4.36 -2.14
CA LYS A 23 1.69 -4.06 -3.22
C LYS A 23 0.38 -3.47 -2.69
N ALA A 24 -0.17 -4.03 -1.61
CA ALA A 24 -1.36 -3.49 -0.96
C ALA A 24 -1.10 -2.10 -0.37
N VAL A 25 0.03 -1.92 0.33
CA VAL A 25 0.48 -0.61 0.84
C VAL A 25 0.58 0.42 -0.28
N THR A 26 1.17 0.07 -1.41
CA THR A 26 1.28 0.95 -2.58
C THR A 26 -0.11 1.39 -3.06
N ALA A 27 -1.09 0.47 -3.13
CA ALA A 27 -2.46 0.82 -3.49
C ALA A 27 -3.13 1.74 -2.45
N MET A 28 -2.87 1.52 -1.16
CA MET A 28 -3.42 2.33 -0.06
C MET A 28 -2.81 3.74 -0.02
N LEU A 29 -1.49 3.86 -0.20
CA LEU A 29 -0.80 5.14 -0.27
C LEU A 29 -1.38 6.01 -1.37
N ASN A 30 -1.62 5.45 -2.55
CA ASN A 30 -2.23 6.22 -3.63
C ASN A 30 -3.70 6.62 -3.39
N ARG A 31 -4.41 5.94 -2.49
CA ARG A 31 -5.84 6.21 -2.22
C ARG A 31 -6.03 7.13 -1.03
N TYR A 32 -5.17 7.04 -0.03
CA TYR A 32 -5.36 7.66 1.28
C TYR A 32 -4.14 8.41 1.79
N ASN A 33 -3.03 8.41 1.06
CA ASN A 33 -1.71 8.91 1.48
C ASN A 33 -1.20 8.30 2.78
N ARG A 34 -1.76 7.17 3.22
CA ARG A 34 -1.35 6.46 4.43
C ARG A 34 -1.70 4.99 4.33
N ALA A 35 -0.88 4.17 4.96
CA ALA A 35 -1.04 2.72 4.98
C ALA A 35 -0.38 2.13 6.23
N ARG A 36 -0.89 0.98 6.67
CA ARG A 36 -0.32 0.14 7.71
C ARG A 36 -0.21 -1.28 7.18
N LEU A 37 0.94 -1.90 7.38
CA LEU A 37 1.16 -3.32 7.14
C LEU A 37 1.50 -4.00 8.47
N ILE A 38 0.75 -5.04 8.82
CA ILE A 38 0.99 -5.87 10.00
C ILE A 38 1.54 -7.20 9.52
N ILE A 39 2.72 -7.57 9.99
CA ILE A 39 3.41 -8.81 9.64
C ILE A 39 3.47 -9.67 10.89
N SER A 40 2.65 -10.72 10.95
CA SER A 40 2.71 -11.72 12.02
C SER A 40 3.66 -12.83 11.60
N SER A 41 4.76 -13.04 12.34
CA SER A 41 5.76 -14.04 11.99
C SER A 41 6.40 -14.67 13.23
N ASP A 42 6.43 -16.00 13.26
CA ASP A 42 7.11 -16.74 14.32
C ASP A 42 8.64 -16.63 14.26
N ASP A 43 9.18 -16.19 13.12
CA ASP A 43 10.60 -16.01 12.87
C ASP A 43 10.83 -14.64 12.23
N VAL A 44 10.97 -13.61 13.09
CA VAL A 44 11.31 -12.25 12.65
C VAL A 44 12.82 -12.22 12.41
N PRO A 45 13.28 -12.00 11.15
CA PRO A 45 14.70 -12.03 10.84
C PRO A 45 15.44 -10.87 11.51
N ASP A 46 16.70 -11.10 11.88
CA ASP A 46 17.59 -10.03 12.32
C ASP A 46 17.75 -8.97 11.22
N GLY A 47 17.64 -7.68 11.58
CA GLY A 47 17.70 -6.57 10.63
C GLY A 47 16.47 -6.48 9.71
N PHE A 48 15.30 -6.93 10.17
CA PHE A 48 14.06 -6.89 9.41
C PHE A 48 13.70 -5.50 8.87
N GLU A 49 14.10 -4.42 9.56
CA GLU A 49 13.88 -3.05 9.11
C GLU A 49 14.54 -2.79 7.75
N ASP A 50 15.81 -3.17 7.61
CA ASP A 50 16.58 -3.00 6.36
C ASP A 50 16.01 -3.88 5.25
N ILE A 51 15.52 -5.08 5.58
CA ILE A 51 14.84 -5.96 4.62
C ILE A 51 13.58 -5.28 4.09
N ILE A 52 12.73 -4.76 4.98
CA ILE A 52 11.48 -4.10 4.60
C ILE A 52 11.77 -2.85 3.76
N VAL A 53 12.64 -1.96 4.23
CA VAL A 53 13.00 -0.73 3.50
C VAL A 53 13.63 -1.07 2.15
N GLY A 54 14.53 -2.06 2.10
CA GLY A 54 15.15 -2.53 0.86
C GLY A 54 14.13 -3.04 -0.15
N ARG A 55 13.13 -3.83 0.30
CA ARG A 55 12.05 -4.31 -0.57
C ARG A 55 11.13 -3.17 -1.03
N PHE A 56 10.81 -2.20 -0.18
CA PHE A 56 10.08 -1.01 -0.63
C PHE A 56 10.84 -0.24 -1.71
N ALA A 57 12.14 0.00 -1.51
CA ALA A 57 12.97 0.72 -2.46
C ALA A 57 13.14 -0.01 -3.80
N GLU A 58 13.13 -1.36 -3.80
CA GLU A 58 13.19 -2.15 -5.03
C GLU A 58 11.86 -2.13 -5.81
N LEU A 59 10.73 -2.12 -5.09
CA LEU A 59 9.44 -2.42 -5.67
C LEU A 59 8.56 -1.19 -5.90
N VAL A 60 8.87 -0.06 -5.25
CA VAL A 60 8.10 1.17 -5.30
C VAL A 60 8.96 2.29 -5.88
N ASN A 61 8.43 3.03 -6.87
CA ASN A 61 9.16 4.09 -7.60
C ASN A 61 9.60 5.27 -6.71
N HIS A 62 8.86 5.56 -5.65
CA HIS A 62 9.20 6.56 -4.66
C HIS A 62 9.02 5.94 -3.28
N LEU A 63 10.02 6.13 -2.42
CA LEU A 63 9.95 5.62 -1.06
C LEU A 63 9.03 6.54 -0.24
N PRO A 64 7.94 6.03 0.36
CA PRO A 64 7.14 6.79 1.32
C PRO A 64 7.93 7.03 2.60
N GLU A 65 7.41 7.86 3.51
CA GLU A 65 7.90 7.90 4.88
C GLU A 65 7.46 6.60 5.57
N ILE A 66 8.39 5.88 6.18
CA ILE A 66 8.13 4.56 6.77
C ILE A 66 8.61 4.57 8.22
N TRP A 67 7.73 4.18 9.13
CA TRP A 67 8.04 3.88 10.52
C TRP A 67 7.81 2.40 10.79
N ILE A 68 8.81 1.75 11.37
CA ILE A 68 8.77 0.32 11.66
C ILE A 68 8.86 0.14 13.17
N SER A 69 7.97 -0.67 13.72
CA SER A 69 7.97 -1.07 15.13
C SER A 69 7.68 -2.56 15.25
N SER A 70 8.08 -3.17 16.37
CA SER A 70 7.81 -4.57 16.65
C SER A 70 7.27 -4.78 18.05
N ALA A 71 6.43 -5.80 18.20
CA ALA A 71 5.84 -6.23 19.47
C ALA A 71 5.73 -7.76 19.47
N GLY A 72 6.71 -8.42 20.08
CA GLY A 72 6.80 -9.89 20.06
C GLY A 72 6.99 -10.40 18.63
N ASN A 73 6.11 -11.31 18.21
CA ASN A 73 6.13 -11.93 16.87
C ASN A 73 5.43 -11.08 15.80
N THR A 74 5.17 -9.81 16.08
CA THR A 74 4.45 -8.90 15.18
C THR A 74 5.33 -7.72 14.83
N VAL A 75 5.47 -7.46 13.53
CA VAL A 75 6.07 -6.23 12.99
C VAL A 75 4.96 -5.36 12.43
N ILE A 76 5.00 -4.06 12.75
CA ILE A 76 4.06 -3.06 12.25
C ILE A 76 4.86 -2.05 11.43
N VAL A 77 4.45 -1.88 10.18
CA VAL A 77 5.00 -0.89 9.26
C VAL A 77 3.91 0.14 9.00
N ASP A 78 4.11 1.36 9.50
CA ASP A 78 3.30 2.52 9.16
C ASP A 78 3.96 3.29 8.04
N ALA A 79 3.21 3.63 7.00
CA ALA A 79 3.70 4.38 5.84
C ALA A 79 2.82 5.60 5.55
N GLU A 80 3.46 6.73 5.26
CA GLU A 80 2.82 7.98 4.86
C GLU A 80 3.33 8.42 3.48
N GLY A 81 2.39 8.77 2.61
CA GLY A 81 2.63 9.12 1.23
C GLY A 81 2.73 10.62 1.01
N TYR A 82 3.13 11.00 -0.20
CA TYR A 82 3.18 12.38 -0.67
C TYR A 82 2.13 12.57 -1.75
N GLU A 83 1.88 13.80 -2.21
CA GLU A 83 0.99 14.09 -3.34
C GLU A 83 1.60 13.70 -4.71
N ILE A 84 2.16 12.49 -4.80
CA ILE A 84 2.73 11.89 -6.01
C ILE A 84 2.22 10.45 -6.19
N PRO A 85 2.06 9.96 -7.42
CA PRO A 85 1.66 8.58 -7.66
C PRO A 85 2.77 7.57 -7.31
N TYR A 86 2.38 6.52 -6.59
CA TYR A 86 3.22 5.35 -6.30
C TYR A 86 2.91 4.21 -7.29
N SER A 87 3.95 3.59 -7.85
CA SER A 87 3.87 2.45 -8.75
C SER A 87 4.41 1.19 -8.07
N TRP A 88 3.92 0.03 -8.49
CA TRP A 88 4.42 -1.27 -8.02
C TRP A 88 5.16 -1.97 -9.16
N LYS A 89 6.45 -2.29 -8.97
CA LYS A 89 7.33 -2.88 -10.00
C LYS A 89 7.30 -2.09 -11.33
N GLY A 90 7.20 -0.76 -11.24
CA GLY A 90 7.09 0.14 -12.40
C GLY A 90 5.72 0.18 -13.07
N TRP A 91 4.72 -0.58 -12.57
CA TRP A 91 3.36 -0.57 -13.09
C TRP A 91 2.50 0.43 -12.32
N PHE A 92 1.89 1.36 -13.05
CA PHE A 92 0.81 2.20 -12.56
C PHE A 92 -0.51 1.51 -12.81
N TYR A 93 -1.43 1.66 -11.87
CA TYR A 93 -2.81 1.22 -12.06
C TYR A 93 -3.60 2.37 -12.70
N THR A 94 -4.21 2.11 -13.85
CA THR A 94 -5.18 3.01 -14.48
C THR A 94 -6.59 2.51 -14.18
N ARG A 95 -7.46 3.38 -13.68
CA ARG A 95 -8.88 3.09 -13.53
C ARG A 95 -9.67 3.94 -14.52
N ARG A 96 -10.51 3.26 -15.28
CA ARG A 96 -11.53 3.88 -16.11
C ARG A 96 -12.65 4.40 -15.21
N CYS A 97 -12.78 5.71 -15.15
CA CYS A 97 -13.79 6.39 -14.35
C CYS A 97 -14.94 6.82 -15.26
N HIS A 98 -16.16 6.61 -14.77
CA HIS A 98 -17.39 7.10 -15.39
C HIS A 98 -17.78 8.40 -14.71
N PHE A 99 -18.00 9.45 -15.48
CA PHE A 99 -18.57 10.69 -14.99
C PHE A 99 -19.91 10.91 -15.69
N ASP A 100 -20.95 11.10 -14.90
CA ASP A 100 -22.23 11.58 -15.40
C ASP A 100 -22.08 13.09 -15.60
N ASP A 101 -21.80 13.53 -16.83
CA ASP A 101 -21.87 14.96 -17.15
C ASP A 101 -23.33 15.40 -17.31
N ALA A 102 -23.61 16.67 -17.02
CA ALA A 102 -24.92 17.30 -17.15
C ALA A 102 -25.48 17.31 -18.59
N SER A 103 -24.68 16.87 -19.56
CA SER A 103 -25.00 16.76 -20.99
C SER A 103 -25.66 15.44 -21.41
N ASN A 104 -25.81 14.44 -20.51
CA ASN A 104 -26.24 13.07 -20.82
C ASN A 104 -25.33 12.33 -21.84
N GLU A 105 -24.12 12.83 -22.12
CA GLU A 105 -23.13 12.11 -22.91
C GLU A 105 -22.26 11.24 -21.98
N GLU A 106 -22.11 9.96 -22.32
CA GLU A 106 -21.25 9.03 -21.56
C GLU A 106 -19.77 9.39 -21.79
N VAL A 107 -19.16 10.06 -20.82
CA VAL A 107 -17.73 10.40 -20.86
C VAL A 107 -16.94 9.41 -20.00
N TRP A 108 -16.17 8.56 -20.67
CA TRP A 108 -15.21 7.67 -20.05
C TRP A 108 -13.83 8.33 -20.05
N THR A 109 -13.22 8.48 -18.87
CA THR A 109 -11.84 8.95 -18.76
C THR A 109 -10.95 7.88 -18.14
N ASP A 110 -9.80 7.65 -18.76
CA ASP A 110 -8.75 6.81 -18.20
C ASP A 110 -7.95 7.69 -17.25
N SER A 111 -8.29 7.62 -15.98
CA SER A 111 -7.55 8.30 -14.94
C SER A 111 -6.41 7.40 -14.45
N ILE A 112 -5.21 7.96 -14.31
CA ILE A 112 -4.15 7.34 -13.50
C ILE A 112 -4.63 7.45 -12.05
N THR A 113 -5.48 6.52 -11.66
CA THR A 113 -6.02 6.45 -10.31
C THR A 113 -5.94 5.03 -9.81
N CYS A 114 -5.58 4.96 -8.54
CA CYS A 114 -5.32 3.73 -7.84
C CYS A 114 -6.62 3.21 -7.21
N GLY A 115 -6.89 1.93 -7.44
CA GLY A 115 -8.01 1.26 -6.79
C GLY A 115 -8.05 -0.22 -7.15
N MET A 116 -7.61 -1.08 -6.22
CA MET A 116 -7.99 -2.49 -6.25
C MET A 116 -9.45 -2.60 -5.78
N ARG A 117 -10.27 -3.32 -6.56
CA ARG A 117 -11.63 -3.73 -6.16
C ARG A 117 -11.52 -4.63 -4.92
N HIS A 118 -12.37 -4.39 -3.92
CA HIS A 118 -12.73 -5.40 -2.93
C HIS A 118 -13.40 -6.57 -3.66
N HIS A 119 -12.90 -7.78 -3.43
CA HIS A 119 -13.66 -9.02 -3.59
C HIS A 119 -13.84 -9.65 -2.22
#